data_AF-A0A451AUF8-F1
#
_entry.id   AF-A0A451AUF8-F1
#
_cell.length_a   1.000
_cell.length_b   1.000
_cell.length_c   1.000
_cell.angle_alpha   90.00
_cell.angle_beta   90.00
_cell.angle_gamma   90.00
#
_symmetry.space_group_name_H-M   'P 1'
#
loop_
_entity.id
_entity.type
_entity.pdbx_description
1 polymer ?
#
loop_
_entity_poly.entity_id
_entity_poly.type
_entity_poly.pdbx_seq_one_letter_code
_entity_poly.pdbx_strand_id
1 'polypeptide(L)'
;MTATIPNMPALMQSIAVCQTHREALQDALTDLKGRKIGLDDLNRLDKADRRLLDQFAYRYTRLQDDMGARLIPNILRALGEEIAAMPTVDRLSRMEQLGWLESAEEWSELRQVRNEFTHDYPDDAHERLARLQLAMVCGERVSQIYERFVLKLRQRGIMD
;
A
#
# COMPACT_ATOMS: atom_id res chain seq x y z
N MET A 1 -10.38 33.76 -7.04
CA MET A 1 -10.12 32.30 -7.01
C MET A 1 -8.66 32.12 -6.63
N THR A 2 -8.39 31.88 -5.34
CA THR A 2 -7.02 31.63 -4.87
C THR A 2 -6.64 30.23 -5.31
N ALA A 3 -5.74 30.12 -6.28
CA ALA A 3 -5.08 28.85 -6.57
C ALA A 3 -4.35 28.42 -5.29
N THR A 4 -4.81 27.35 -4.66
CA THR A 4 -4.17 26.79 -3.48
C THR A 4 -2.76 26.36 -3.90
N ILE A 5 -1.74 27.08 -3.43
CA ILE A 5 -0.34 26.76 -3.73
C ILE A 5 -0.08 25.32 -3.25
N PRO A 6 0.51 24.45 -4.10
CA PRO A 6 0.86 23.08 -3.70
C PRO A 6 1.69 23.08 -2.42
N ASN A 7 1.24 22.34 -1.40
CA ASN A 7 2.03 22.15 -0.18
C ASN A 7 3.12 21.10 -0.43
N MET A 8 4.18 21.54 -1.15
CA MET A 8 5.32 20.72 -1.52
C MET A 8 6.01 20.04 -0.33
N PRO A 9 6.23 20.72 0.82
CA PRO A 9 6.78 20.06 2.01
C PRO A 9 5.93 18.89 2.49
N ALA A 10 4.60 19.03 2.53
CA ALA A 10 3.71 17.95 2.95
C ALA A 10 3.72 16.77 1.96
N LEU A 11 3.80 17.04 0.65
CA LEU A 11 3.95 16.02 -0.37
C LEU A 11 5.26 15.25 -0.18
N MET A 12 6.40 15.94 -0.09
CA MET A 12 7.71 15.31 0.12
C MET A 12 7.75 14.46 1.40
N GLN A 13 7.18 14.97 2.50
CA GLN A 13 7.10 14.22 3.74
C GLN A 13 6.25 12.94 3.58
N SER A 14 5.11 13.01 2.87
CA SER A 14 4.28 11.83 2.63
C SER A 14 4.97 10.80 1.74
N ILE A 15 5.76 11.23 0.76
CA ILE A 15 6.57 10.35 -0.09
C ILE A 15 7.63 9.63 0.73
N ALA A 16 8.38 10.37 1.56
CA ALA A 16 9.43 9.80 2.41
C ALA A 16 8.88 8.76 3.41
N VAL A 17 7.75 9.06 4.06
CA VAL A 17 7.10 8.11 4.98
C VAL A 17 6.65 6.84 4.25
N CYS A 18 6.00 6.99 3.10
CA CYS A 18 5.57 5.85 2.29
C CYS A 18 6.77 5.05 1.75
N GLN A 19 7.88 5.72 1.40
CA GLN A 19 9.10 5.07 0.94
C GLN A 19 9.65 4.12 2.01
N THR A 20 9.80 4.60 3.24
CA THR A 20 10.28 3.79 4.37
C THR A 20 9.38 2.57 4.62
N HIS A 21 8.05 2.73 4.49
CA HIS A 21 7.13 1.61 4.62
C HIS A 21 7.22 0.62 3.46
N ARG A 22 7.40 1.12 2.23
CA ARG A 22 7.58 0.28 1.05
C ARG A 22 8.87 -0.53 1.11
N GLU A 23 10.01 0.09 1.43
CA GLU A 23 11.30 -0.61 1.52
C GLU A 23 11.22 -1.75 2.53
N ALA A 24 10.72 -1.47 3.75
CA ALA A 24 10.54 -2.51 4.76
C ALA A 24 9.49 -3.58 4.37
N LEU A 25 8.47 -3.23 3.58
CA LEU A 25 7.51 -4.20 3.04
C LEU A 25 8.20 -5.12 2.02
N GLN A 26 9.03 -4.57 1.14
CA GLN A 26 9.77 -5.33 0.14
C GLN A 26 10.78 -6.28 0.76
N ASP A 27 11.48 -5.85 1.81
CA ASP A 27 12.38 -6.72 2.58
C ASP A 27 11.59 -7.91 3.17
N ALA A 28 10.47 -7.63 3.86
CA ALA A 28 9.64 -8.67 4.46
C ALA A 28 9.07 -9.64 3.41
N LEU A 29 8.64 -9.14 2.25
CA LEU A 29 8.19 -9.97 1.13
C LEU A 29 9.30 -10.86 0.58
N THR A 30 10.52 -10.32 0.45
CA THR A 30 11.70 -11.06 -0.01
C THR A 30 12.04 -12.20 0.95
N ASP A 31 12.05 -11.89 2.25
CA ASP A 31 12.32 -12.88 3.29
C ASP A 31 11.23 -13.95 3.35
N LEU A 32 9.94 -13.59 3.25
CA LEU A 32 8.84 -14.55 3.22
C LEU A 32 8.92 -15.49 2.01
N LYS A 33 9.24 -14.95 0.83
CA LYS A 33 9.48 -15.75 -0.38
C LYS A 33 10.66 -16.71 -0.19
N GLY A 34 11.74 -16.25 0.44
CA GLY A 34 12.91 -17.05 0.77
C GLY A 34 12.60 -18.18 1.75
N ARG A 35 11.72 -17.93 2.72
CA ARG A 35 11.28 -18.93 3.71
C ARG A 35 10.46 -20.05 3.11
N LYS A 36 9.78 -19.83 1.96
CA LYS A 36 8.96 -20.83 1.25
C LYS A 36 7.97 -21.56 2.17
N ILE A 37 7.24 -20.79 2.99
CA ILE A 37 6.25 -21.33 3.95
C ILE A 37 5.23 -22.20 3.20
N GLY A 38 5.19 -23.49 3.52
CA GLY A 38 4.22 -24.46 3.02
C GLY A 38 3.18 -24.85 4.07
N LEU A 39 2.30 -25.80 3.71
CA LEU A 39 1.22 -26.28 4.59
C LEU A 39 1.74 -26.82 5.94
N ASP A 40 2.81 -27.62 5.89
CA ASP A 40 3.40 -28.26 7.07
C ASP A 40 4.07 -27.26 8.02
N ASP A 41 4.50 -26.11 7.50
CA ASP A 41 5.18 -25.06 8.27
C ASP A 41 4.21 -24.23 9.10
N LEU A 42 2.97 -24.05 8.65
CA LEU A 42 1.99 -23.16 9.30
C LEU A 42 1.65 -23.56 10.74
N ASN A 43 1.73 -24.86 11.07
CA ASN A 43 1.53 -25.34 12.43
C ASN A 43 2.82 -25.32 13.27
N ARG A 44 3.96 -24.96 12.67
CA ARG A 44 5.31 -25.05 13.26
C ARG A 44 6.08 -23.74 13.16
N LEU A 45 5.42 -22.62 12.81
CA LEU A 45 6.02 -21.30 12.69
C LEU A 45 6.77 -20.95 13.97
N ASP A 46 8.07 -20.72 13.83
CA ASP A 46 8.91 -20.33 14.94
C ASP A 46 8.70 -18.85 15.29
N LYS A 47 9.48 -18.36 16.25
CA LYS A 47 9.40 -16.96 16.69
C LYS A 47 9.84 -15.99 15.59
N ALA A 48 10.78 -16.37 14.74
CA ALA A 48 11.26 -15.52 13.65
C ALA A 48 10.20 -15.44 12.54
N ASP A 49 9.58 -16.56 12.17
CA ASP A 49 8.52 -16.60 11.17
C ASP A 49 7.32 -15.74 11.57
N ARG A 50 6.87 -15.85 12.84
CA ARG A 50 5.78 -15.01 13.35
C ARG A 50 6.10 -13.54 13.30
N ARG A 51 7.31 -13.15 13.72
CA ARG A 51 7.76 -11.75 13.65
C ARG A 51 7.84 -11.23 12.22
N LEU A 52 8.25 -12.07 11.28
CA LEU A 52 8.32 -11.73 9.88
C LEU A 52 6.91 -11.51 9.29
N LEU A 53 5.95 -12.38 9.61
CA LEU A 53 4.54 -12.20 9.24
C LEU A 53 3.94 -10.92 9.84
N ASP A 54 4.21 -10.64 11.11
CA ASP A 54 3.75 -9.41 11.78
C ASP A 54 4.34 -8.16 11.11
N GLN A 55 5.64 -8.20 10.76
CA GLN A 55 6.29 -7.11 10.06
C GLN A 55 5.67 -6.90 8.68
N PHE A 56 5.46 -7.96 7.91
CA PHE A 56 4.78 -7.91 6.61
C PHE A 56 3.39 -7.28 6.72
N ALA A 57 2.54 -7.81 7.62
CA ALA A 57 1.19 -7.31 7.88
C ALA A 57 1.19 -5.81 8.24
N TYR A 58 2.08 -5.42 9.15
CA TYR A 58 2.21 -4.05 9.61
C TYR A 58 2.65 -3.12 8.48
N ARG A 59 3.69 -3.49 7.71
CA ARG A 59 4.22 -2.63 6.64
C ARG A 59 3.25 -2.48 5.48
N TYR A 60 2.53 -3.54 5.13
CA TYR A 60 1.45 -3.46 4.15
C TYR A 60 0.37 -2.46 4.61
N THR A 61 -0.12 -2.62 5.84
CA THR A 61 -1.12 -1.71 6.43
C THR A 61 -0.66 -0.26 6.42
N ARG A 62 0.55 0.00 6.92
CA ARG A 62 1.11 1.35 7.00
C ARG A 62 1.29 1.98 5.62
N LEU A 63 1.81 1.24 4.64
CA LEU A 63 1.99 1.75 3.28
C LEU A 63 0.65 2.16 2.66
N GLN A 64 -0.34 1.27 2.66
CA GLN A 64 -1.63 1.56 2.03
C GLN A 64 -2.39 2.69 2.75
N ASP A 65 -2.39 2.70 4.09
CA ASP A 65 -3.10 3.72 4.87
C ASP A 65 -2.45 5.10 4.74
N ASP A 66 -1.12 5.21 4.83
CA ASP A 66 -0.43 6.49 4.67
C ASP A 66 -0.53 7.01 3.22
N MET A 67 -0.54 6.11 2.23
CA MET A 67 -0.82 6.51 0.86
C MET A 67 -2.23 7.07 0.70
N GLY A 68 -3.25 6.37 1.19
CA GLY A 68 -4.65 6.80 1.10
C GLY A 68 -4.95 8.09 1.87
N ALA A 69 -4.43 8.21 3.08
CA ALA A 69 -4.73 9.32 3.97
C ALA A 69 -3.90 10.57 3.71
N ARG A 70 -2.69 10.43 3.15
CA ARG A 70 -1.73 11.54 3.01
C ARG A 70 -1.22 11.71 1.59
N LEU A 71 -0.63 10.67 1.00
CA LEU A 71 0.03 10.79 -0.31
C LEU A 71 -0.95 11.14 -1.43
N ILE A 72 -2.05 10.38 -1.57
CA ILE A 72 -3.07 10.62 -2.60
C ILE A 72 -3.65 12.04 -2.49
N PRO A 73 -4.10 12.51 -1.31
CA PRO A 73 -4.50 13.90 -1.13
C PRO A 73 -3.44 14.93 -1.53
N ASN A 74 -2.17 14.69 -1.17
CA ASN A 74 -1.09 15.62 -1.50
C ASN A 74 -0.77 15.64 -3.00
N ILE A 75 -0.82 14.49 -3.68
CA ILE A 75 -0.68 14.40 -5.13
C ILE A 75 -1.80 15.20 -5.80
N LEU A 76 -3.07 14.97 -5.43
CA LEU A 76 -4.21 15.67 -6.02
C LEU A 76 -4.09 17.19 -5.84
N ARG A 77 -3.70 17.67 -4.65
CA ARG A 77 -3.44 19.10 -4.43
C ARG A 77 -2.30 19.64 -5.31
N ALA A 78 -1.23 18.87 -5.50
CA ALA A 78 -0.12 19.26 -6.37
C ALA A 78 -0.54 19.30 -7.86
N LEU A 79 -1.57 18.57 -8.24
CA LEU A 79 -2.21 18.63 -9.56
C LEU A 79 -3.21 19.80 -9.70
N GLY A 80 -3.46 20.56 -8.62
CA GLY A 80 -4.41 21.67 -8.60
C GLY A 80 -5.86 21.25 -8.33
N GLU A 81 -6.11 20.02 -7.89
CA GLU A 81 -7.45 19.53 -7.56
C GLU A 81 -7.95 20.09 -6.22
N GLU A 82 -9.23 20.48 -6.17
CA GLU A 82 -9.88 20.92 -4.94
C GLU A 82 -10.45 19.72 -4.16
N ILE A 83 -9.70 19.21 -3.18
CA ILE A 83 -10.06 17.94 -2.51
C ILE A 83 -10.66 18.07 -1.11
N ALA A 84 -10.86 19.30 -0.59
CA ALA A 84 -11.28 19.53 0.79
C ALA A 84 -12.64 18.88 1.11
N ALA A 85 -13.58 18.94 0.16
CA ALA A 85 -14.90 18.34 0.28
C ALA A 85 -14.97 16.88 -0.22
N MET A 86 -13.92 16.36 -0.88
CA MET A 86 -13.96 15.03 -1.49
C MET A 86 -13.81 13.91 -0.45
N PRO A 87 -14.77 12.97 -0.34
CA PRO A 87 -14.60 11.68 0.33
C PRO A 87 -13.43 10.86 -0.22
N THR A 88 -12.96 9.88 0.53
CA THR A 88 -11.85 9.00 0.10
C THR A 88 -12.15 8.26 -1.20
N VAL A 89 -13.36 7.74 -1.36
CA VAL A 89 -13.79 7.01 -2.58
C VAL A 89 -13.72 7.91 -3.81
N ASP A 90 -14.15 9.17 -3.67
CA ASP A 90 -14.11 10.15 -4.76
C ASP A 90 -12.67 10.53 -5.12
N ARG A 91 -11.76 10.61 -4.14
CA ARG A 91 -10.33 10.83 -4.40
C ARG A 91 -9.71 9.67 -5.17
N LEU A 92 -10.07 8.42 -4.85
CA LEU A 92 -9.59 7.25 -5.59
C LEU A 92 -10.12 7.24 -7.02
N SER A 93 -11.42 7.51 -7.18
CA SER A 93 -12.06 7.66 -8.49
C SER A 93 -11.38 8.77 -9.31
N ARG A 94 -11.00 9.87 -8.65
CA ARG A 94 -10.28 10.97 -9.31
C ARG A 94 -8.86 10.57 -9.71
N MET A 95 -8.14 9.83 -8.87
CA MET A 95 -6.82 9.29 -9.21
C MET A 95 -6.91 8.36 -10.43
N GLU A 96 -7.96 7.55 -10.54
CA GLU A 96 -8.22 6.70 -11.70
C GLU A 96 -8.51 7.52 -12.96
N GLN A 97 -9.42 8.50 -12.89
CA GLN A 97 -9.73 9.40 -14.01
C GLN A 97 -8.51 10.16 -14.55
N LEU A 98 -7.60 10.57 -13.65
CA LEU A 98 -6.35 11.24 -14.00
C LEU A 98 -5.26 10.24 -14.45
N GLY A 99 -5.58 8.95 -14.46
CA GLY A 99 -4.73 7.83 -14.85
C GLY A 99 -3.63 7.48 -13.85
N TRP A 100 -3.61 8.08 -12.65
CA TRP A 100 -2.60 7.80 -11.62
C TRP A 100 -2.78 6.42 -11.00
N LEU A 101 -4.04 6.06 -10.72
CA LEU A 101 -4.44 4.72 -10.30
C LEU A 101 -5.01 3.97 -11.52
N GLU A 102 -4.84 2.64 -11.57
CA GLU A 102 -5.43 1.84 -12.66
C GLU A 102 -6.90 1.56 -12.41
N SER A 103 -7.26 1.26 -11.16
CA SER A 103 -8.63 1.04 -10.73
C SER A 103 -8.81 1.45 -9.25
N ALA A 104 -9.82 2.28 -8.97
CA ALA A 104 -10.24 2.61 -7.61
C ALA A 104 -10.85 1.40 -6.88
N GLU A 105 -11.46 0.49 -7.63
CA GLU A 105 -11.99 -0.77 -7.12
C GLU A 105 -10.86 -1.69 -6.65
N GLU A 106 -9.82 -1.88 -7.48
CA GLU A 106 -8.63 -2.68 -7.12
C GLU A 106 -8.01 -2.18 -5.80
N TRP A 107 -7.89 -0.86 -5.62
CA TRP A 107 -7.38 -0.30 -4.37
C TRP A 107 -8.17 -0.77 -3.13
N SER A 108 -9.48 -0.89 -3.28
CA SER A 108 -10.40 -1.33 -2.23
C SER A 108 -10.30 -2.84 -1.99
N GLU A 109 -10.17 -3.64 -3.04
CA GLU A 109 -9.93 -5.08 -2.97
C GLU A 109 -8.60 -5.39 -2.25
N LEU A 110 -7.54 -4.67 -2.58
CA LEU A 110 -6.25 -4.79 -1.89
C LEU A 110 -6.38 -4.51 -0.40
N ARG A 111 -7.23 -3.54 -0.01
CA ARG A 111 -7.50 -3.25 1.41
C ARG A 111 -8.28 -4.39 2.08
N GLN A 112 -9.23 -4.99 1.37
CA GLN A 112 -10.01 -6.12 1.86
C GLN A 112 -9.11 -7.33 2.14
N VAL A 113 -8.29 -7.76 1.17
CA VAL A 113 -7.36 -8.89 1.33
C VAL A 113 -6.45 -8.70 2.53
N ARG A 114 -5.90 -7.49 2.70
CA ARG A 114 -5.07 -7.14 3.85
C ARG A 114 -5.84 -7.30 5.17
N ASN A 115 -7.09 -6.84 5.24
CA ASN A 115 -7.90 -6.93 6.45
C ASN A 115 -8.22 -8.39 6.78
N GLU A 116 -8.59 -9.20 5.78
CA GLU A 116 -8.85 -10.63 5.94
C GLU A 116 -7.62 -11.39 6.44
N PHE A 117 -6.43 -11.06 5.91
CA PHE A 117 -5.17 -11.67 6.36
C PHE A 117 -4.82 -11.31 7.82
N THR A 118 -5.20 -10.13 8.29
CA THR A 118 -4.81 -9.61 9.61
C THR A 118 -5.80 -9.90 10.74
N HIS A 119 -7.07 -10.12 10.41
CA HIS A 119 -8.13 -10.27 11.41
C HIS A 119 -8.60 -11.71 11.58
N ASP A 120 -8.52 -12.52 10.52
CA ASP A 120 -9.09 -13.86 10.52
C ASP A 120 -7.99 -14.90 10.38
N TYR A 121 -7.80 -15.69 11.44
CA TYR A 121 -6.96 -16.89 11.43
C TYR A 121 -7.86 -18.11 11.26
N PRO A 122 -8.15 -18.56 10.03
CA PRO A 122 -8.98 -19.73 9.82
C PRO A 122 -8.35 -20.98 10.44
N ASP A 123 -9.19 -21.90 10.91
CA ASP A 123 -8.75 -23.17 11.49
C ASP A 123 -8.11 -24.08 10.42
N ASP A 124 -8.54 -23.92 9.16
CA ASP A 124 -8.03 -24.69 8.03
C ASP A 124 -6.66 -24.19 7.53
N ALA A 125 -5.69 -25.09 7.46
CA ALA A 125 -4.32 -24.76 7.06
C ALA A 125 -4.20 -24.37 5.58
N HIS A 126 -5.04 -24.93 4.70
CA HIS A 126 -5.04 -24.55 3.29
C HIS A 126 -5.54 -23.13 3.10
N GLU A 127 -6.61 -22.75 3.80
CA GLU A 127 -7.15 -21.41 3.79
C GLU A 127 -6.15 -20.39 4.33
N ARG A 128 -5.46 -20.69 5.44
CA ARG A 128 -4.37 -19.84 5.97
C ARG A 128 -3.26 -19.63 4.94
N LEU A 129 -2.82 -20.70 4.26
CA LEU A 129 -1.77 -20.59 3.26
C LEU A 129 -2.22 -19.75 2.07
N ALA A 130 -3.43 -19.99 1.56
CA ALA A 130 -4.00 -19.24 0.45
C ALA A 130 -4.11 -17.74 0.77
N ARG A 131 -4.58 -17.39 1.98
CA ARG A 131 -4.67 -16.00 2.44
C ARG A 131 -3.30 -15.34 2.56
N LEU A 132 -2.29 -16.04 3.10
CA LEU A 132 -0.92 -15.53 3.16
C LEU A 132 -0.38 -15.26 1.74
N GLN A 133 -0.52 -16.22 0.83
CA GLN A 133 -0.05 -16.08 -0.55
C GLN A 133 -0.74 -14.93 -1.28
N LEU A 134 -2.07 -14.82 -1.16
CA LEU A 134 -2.83 -13.72 -1.74
C LEU A 134 -2.41 -12.38 -1.14
N ALA A 135 -2.26 -12.30 0.18
CA ALA A 135 -1.79 -11.09 0.84
C ALA A 135 -0.40 -10.68 0.35
N MET A 136 0.54 -11.61 0.18
CA MET A 136 1.87 -11.32 -0.35
C MET A 136 1.81 -10.72 -1.76
N VAL A 137 1.00 -11.31 -2.66
CA VAL A 137 0.78 -10.79 -4.02
C VAL A 137 0.18 -9.37 -3.97
N CYS A 138 -0.84 -9.14 -3.13
CA CYS A 138 -1.47 -7.84 -2.97
C CYS A 138 -0.52 -6.80 -2.32
N GLY A 139 0.35 -7.22 -1.41
CA GLY A 139 1.41 -6.39 -0.83
C GLY A 139 2.41 -5.92 -1.87
N GLU A 140 2.83 -6.79 -2.80
CA GLU A 140 3.64 -6.42 -3.96
C GLU A 140 2.90 -5.43 -4.85
N ARG A 141 1.61 -5.67 -5.11
CA ARG A 141 0.80 -4.79 -5.96
C ARG A 141 0.69 -3.38 -5.36
N VAL A 142 0.46 -3.24 -4.06
CA VAL A 142 0.45 -1.93 -3.38
C VAL A 142 1.82 -1.24 -3.45
N SER A 143 2.92 -1.99 -3.36
CA SER A 143 4.28 -1.47 -3.56
C SER A 143 4.49 -0.92 -4.97
N GLN A 144 3.98 -1.61 -6.01
CA GLN A 144 4.04 -1.15 -7.40
C GLN A 144 3.20 0.11 -7.65
N ILE A 145 2.02 0.22 -7.03
CA ILE A 145 1.17 1.41 -7.12
C ILE A 145 1.93 2.64 -6.58
N TYR A 146 2.61 2.49 -5.43
CA TYR A 146 3.47 3.55 -4.90
C TYR A 146 4.56 3.96 -5.90
N GLU A 147 5.29 2.99 -6.46
CA GLU A 147 6.36 3.28 -7.44
C GLU A 147 5.84 4.04 -8.65
N ARG A 148 4.64 3.67 -9.13
CA ARG A 148 3.99 4.36 -10.24
C ARG A 148 3.68 5.81 -9.90
N PHE A 149 3.23 6.10 -8.68
CA PHE A 149 3.01 7.48 -8.23
C PHE A 149 4.33 8.28 -8.23
N VAL A 150 5.38 7.72 -7.64
CA VAL A 150 6.72 8.34 -7.59
C VAL A 150 7.27 8.60 -9.00
N LEU A 151 7.18 7.62 -9.90
CA LEU A 151 7.61 7.76 -11.29
C LEU A 151 6.87 8.89 -12.00
N LYS A 152 5.53 8.96 -11.85
CA LYS A 152 4.71 10.02 -12.44
C LYS A 152 5.03 11.40 -11.89
N LEU A 153 5.36 11.51 -10.60
CA LEU A 153 5.81 12.76 -9.99
C LEU A 153 7.13 13.24 -10.62
N ARG A 154 8.10 12.34 -10.82
CA ARG A 154 9.37 12.65 -11.51
C ARG A 154 9.16 13.07 -12.95
N GLN A 155 8.36 12.32 -13.70
CA GLN A 155 8.05 12.62 -15.11
C GLN A 155 7.40 13.99 -15.30
N ARG A 156 6.69 14.49 -14.28
CA ARG A 156 6.05 15.81 -14.27
C ARG A 156 6.93 16.92 -13.69
N GLY A 157 8.16 16.61 -13.26
CA GLY A 157 9.06 17.59 -12.63
C GLY A 157 8.59 18.10 -11.27
N ILE A 158 7.71 17.34 -10.58
CA ILE A 158 7.19 17.68 -9.24
C ILE A 158 8.18 17.23 -8.15
N MET A 159 9.04 16.26 -8.47
CA MET A 159 10.04 15.68 -7.59
C MET A 159 11.27 15.32 -8.42
N ASP A 160 12.46 15.52 -7.85
CA ASP A 160 13.74 15.16 -8.45
C ASP A 160 14.08 13.66 -8.26
#